data_AF-A0A061ETS0-F1
#
_entry.id   AF-A0A061ETS0-F1
#
_cell.length_a   1.000
_cell.length_b   1.000
_cell.length_c   1.000
_cell.angle_alpha   90.00
_cell.angle_beta   90.00
_cell.angle_gamma   90.00
#
_symmetry.space_group_name_H-M   'P 1'
#
loop_
_entity.id
_entity.type
_entity.pdbx_description
1 polymer ?
#
loop_
_entity_poly.entity_id
_entity_poly.type
_entity_poly.pdbx_seq_one_letter_code
_entity_poly.pdbx_strand_id
1 'polypeptide(L)'
;MSVIDILTRVDVICKRYDKYDVEKQRDQNVSGDDAFARLYAAVEADIESALQKGELASKEKSKASAVAVNAEIRRTKARLLEEVPKLQRLAVKKVKGISTEELAARNDLVLALPDRIQAIPDGTSAPKQTGGWMSSAPSASRNEIKFDSDGRFDNEYFQESEQSSQFRQEYEMRRMKQDQGLDMISEGLDTLKNMAHDMNEELDRQVPLMDEIDTKVDKAAADLKNTNVRLKDTVNQLRSSRNFCIDIVLLCIVLGIAAYLYNVLKK
;
A
#
# COMPACT_ATOMS: atom_id res chain seq x y z
N MET A 1 -8.17 39.76 -32.08
CA MET A 1 -7.64 38.74 -31.16
C MET A 1 -8.39 37.46 -31.48
N SER A 2 -7.71 36.44 -31.99
CA SER A 2 -8.37 35.19 -32.41
C SER A 2 -8.72 34.33 -31.20
N VAL A 3 -9.74 33.48 -31.28
CA VAL A 3 -10.08 32.49 -30.22
C VAL A 3 -8.87 31.61 -29.88
N ILE A 4 -8.04 31.32 -30.88
CA ILE A 4 -6.77 30.60 -30.74
C ILE A 4 -5.73 31.38 -29.92
N ASP A 5 -5.66 32.72 -30.06
CA ASP A 5 -4.77 33.55 -29.23
C ASP A 5 -5.22 33.57 -27.77
N ILE A 6 -6.53 33.51 -27.53
CA ILE A 6 -7.09 33.48 -26.17
C ILE A 6 -6.81 32.13 -25.53
N LEU A 7 -7.05 31.02 -26.23
CA LEU A 7 -6.77 29.66 -25.74
C LEU A 7 -5.29 29.46 -25.42
N THR A 8 -4.38 29.90 -26.30
CA THR A 8 -2.94 29.80 -26.06
C THR A 8 -2.47 30.67 -24.90
N ARG A 9 -3.02 31.89 -24.74
CA ARG A 9 -2.74 32.72 -23.57
C ARG A 9 -3.27 32.13 -22.28
N VAL A 10 -4.47 31.55 -22.30
CA VAL A 10 -5.05 30.85 -21.14
C VAL A 10 -4.20 29.63 -20.78
N ASP A 11 -3.77 28.81 -21.74
CA ASP A 11 -2.87 27.68 -21.50
C ASP A 11 -1.53 28.11 -20.88
N VAL A 12 -0.92 29.18 -21.39
CA VAL A 12 0.31 29.75 -20.83
C VAL A 12 0.10 30.30 -19.41
N ILE A 13 -1.06 30.89 -19.13
CA ILE A 13 -1.42 31.35 -17.79
C ILE A 13 -1.60 30.15 -16.87
N CYS A 14 -2.39 29.14 -17.25
CA CYS A 14 -2.56 27.91 -16.47
C CYS A 14 -1.22 27.25 -16.14
N LYS A 15 -0.33 27.09 -17.13
CA LYS A 15 1.03 26.56 -16.92
C LYS A 15 1.90 27.41 -15.99
N ARG A 16 1.75 28.73 -16.00
CA ARG A 16 2.47 29.61 -15.05
C ARG A 16 1.97 29.46 -13.63
N TYR A 17 0.70 29.11 -13.45
CA TYR A 17 0.08 28.93 -12.13
C TYR A 17 0.06 27.49 -11.64
N ASP A 18 0.36 26.51 -12.49
CA ASP A 18 0.58 25.10 -12.11
C ASP A 18 1.60 24.95 -10.96
N LYS A 19 2.59 25.84 -10.85
CA LYS A 19 3.56 25.84 -9.74
C LYS A 19 2.98 26.23 -8.38
N TYR A 20 1.76 26.74 -8.34
CA TYR A 20 1.02 27.08 -7.12
C TYR A 20 -0.09 26.06 -6.83
N ASP A 21 -0.29 25.10 -7.73
CA ASP A 21 -1.18 23.97 -7.51
C ASP A 21 -0.47 23.01 -6.53
N VAL A 22 -0.85 23.13 -5.26
CA VAL A 22 -0.27 22.37 -4.15
C VAL A 22 -0.59 20.88 -4.29
N GLU A 23 -1.72 20.52 -4.89
CA GLU A 23 -2.11 19.12 -5.14
C GLU A 23 -1.22 18.54 -6.25
N LYS A 24 -1.06 19.27 -7.37
CA LYS A 24 -0.20 18.84 -8.49
C LYS A 24 1.28 18.75 -8.10
N GLN A 25 1.80 19.65 -7.26
CA GLN A 25 3.16 19.56 -6.74
C GLN A 25 3.34 18.45 -5.71
N ARG A 26 2.30 18.14 -4.94
CA ARG A 26 2.28 17.03 -4.00
C ARG A 26 2.32 15.70 -4.75
N ASP A 27 1.50 15.53 -5.79
CA ASP A 27 1.49 14.32 -6.64
C ASP A 27 2.82 14.12 -7.39
N GLN A 28 3.46 15.19 -7.85
CA GLN A 28 4.79 15.14 -8.49
C GLN A 28 5.91 14.78 -7.51
N ASN A 29 5.86 15.26 -6.26
CA ASN A 29 6.86 14.95 -5.24
C ASN A 29 6.66 13.54 -4.62
N VAL A 30 5.43 13.03 -4.62
CA VAL A 30 5.10 11.67 -4.14
C VAL A 30 5.42 10.61 -5.21
N SER A 31 5.16 10.89 -6.50
CA SER A 31 5.31 9.90 -7.58
C SER A 31 6.75 9.44 -7.86
N GLY A 32 7.76 10.24 -7.50
CA GLY A 32 9.17 9.90 -7.74
C GLY A 32 9.82 9.03 -6.68
N ASP A 33 9.35 9.09 -5.43
CA ASP A 33 10.03 8.48 -4.28
C ASP A 33 9.13 7.74 -3.28
N ASP A 34 7.91 7.36 -3.70
CA ASP A 34 7.04 6.53 -2.88
C ASP A 34 7.47 5.05 -2.93
N ALA A 35 8.27 4.67 -1.94
CA ALA A 35 8.75 3.30 -1.77
C ALA A 35 7.60 2.27 -1.63
N PHE A 36 6.46 2.67 -1.07
CA PHE A 36 5.29 1.81 -0.98
C PHE A 36 4.74 1.50 -2.37
N ALA A 37 4.43 2.54 -3.15
CA ALA A 37 3.87 2.38 -4.49
C ALA A 37 4.76 1.54 -5.41
N ARG A 38 6.09 1.72 -5.33
CA ARG A 38 7.05 0.90 -6.11
C ARG A 38 7.00 -0.58 -5.73
N LEU A 39 7.05 -0.88 -4.42
CA LEU A 39 7.01 -2.26 -3.94
C LEU A 39 5.65 -2.90 -4.21
N TYR A 40 4.57 -2.15 -4.02
CA TYR A 40 3.21 -2.62 -4.25
C TYR A 40 2.99 -2.94 -5.74
N ALA A 41 3.45 -2.08 -6.64
CA ALA A 41 3.39 -2.33 -8.08
C ALA A 41 4.19 -3.57 -8.51
N ALA A 42 5.35 -3.82 -7.89
CA ALA A 42 6.13 -5.03 -8.15
C ALA A 42 5.39 -6.29 -7.67
N VAL A 43 4.79 -6.24 -6.47
CA VAL A 43 3.99 -7.35 -5.92
C VAL A 43 2.75 -7.62 -6.78
N GLU A 44 2.04 -6.58 -7.24
CA GLU A 44 0.92 -6.74 -8.17
C GLU A 44 1.34 -7.40 -9.49
N ALA A 45 2.47 -6.96 -10.07
CA ALA A 45 2.98 -7.55 -11.31
C ALA A 45 3.34 -9.05 -11.14
N ASP A 46 3.93 -9.42 -10.00
CA ASP A 46 4.24 -10.81 -9.67
C ASP A 46 2.97 -11.65 -9.45
N ILE A 47 1.94 -11.09 -8.81
CA ILE A 47 0.61 -11.71 -8.64
C ILE A 47 -0.02 -11.95 -10.01
N GLU A 48 -0.03 -10.95 -10.88
CA GLU A 48 -0.62 -11.07 -12.22
C GLU A 48 0.14 -12.10 -13.08
N SER A 49 1.48 -12.12 -13.00
CA SER A 49 2.30 -13.14 -13.65
C SER A 49 1.98 -14.55 -13.14
N ALA A 50 1.81 -14.71 -11.82
CA ALA A 50 1.45 -15.99 -11.22
C ALA A 50 0.04 -16.46 -11.62
N LEU A 51 -0.93 -15.55 -11.74
CA LEU A 51 -2.27 -15.84 -12.25
C LEU A 51 -2.24 -16.30 -13.71
N GLN A 52 -1.49 -15.60 -14.57
CA GLN A 52 -1.31 -15.99 -15.97
C GLN A 52 -0.66 -17.37 -16.09
N LYS A 53 0.37 -17.65 -15.29
CA LYS A 53 0.99 -18.98 -15.22
C LYS A 53 0.00 -20.06 -14.76
N GLY A 54 -0.85 -19.75 -13.79
CA GLY A 54 -1.91 -20.66 -13.33
C GLY A 54 -2.93 -20.98 -14.43
N GLU A 55 -3.32 -19.97 -15.21
CA GLU A 55 -4.21 -20.16 -16.36
C GLU A 55 -3.55 -21.02 -17.44
N LEU A 56 -2.28 -20.77 -17.78
CA LEU A 56 -1.52 -21.58 -18.73
C LEU A 56 -1.38 -23.04 -18.24
N ALA A 57 -1.08 -23.25 -16.96
CA ALA A 57 -0.98 -24.57 -16.36
C ALA A 57 -2.32 -25.34 -16.41
N SER A 58 -3.45 -24.64 -16.31
CA SER A 58 -4.79 -25.25 -16.45
C SER A 58 -5.11 -25.71 -17.88
N LYS A 59 -4.55 -25.02 -18.89
CA LYS A 59 -4.73 -25.32 -20.32
C LYS A 59 -3.67 -26.30 -20.86
N GLU A 60 -2.63 -26.56 -20.08
CA GLU A 60 -1.51 -27.41 -20.44
C GLU A 60 -1.92 -28.88 -20.54
N LYS A 61 -1.53 -29.54 -21.64
CA LYS A 61 -1.88 -30.95 -21.88
C LYS A 61 -0.91 -31.91 -21.20
N SER A 62 0.33 -31.47 -20.98
CA SER A 62 1.36 -32.26 -20.32
C SER A 62 1.26 -32.15 -18.80
N LYS A 63 0.90 -33.25 -18.14
CA LYS A 63 0.84 -33.32 -16.67
C LYS A 63 2.17 -32.93 -16.01
N ALA A 64 3.31 -33.31 -16.62
CA ALA A 64 4.63 -32.98 -16.09
C ALA A 64 4.92 -31.47 -16.20
N SER A 65 4.56 -30.83 -17.32
CA SER A 65 4.68 -29.38 -17.51
C SER A 65 3.79 -28.62 -16.52
N ALA A 66 2.53 -29.02 -16.39
CA ALA A 66 1.59 -28.41 -15.44
C ALA A 66 2.07 -28.52 -13.98
N VAL A 67 2.65 -29.66 -13.58
CA VAL A 67 3.21 -29.84 -12.22
C VAL A 67 4.43 -28.94 -11.99
N ALA A 68 5.31 -28.79 -12.99
CA ALA A 68 6.48 -27.91 -12.91
C ALA A 68 6.06 -26.44 -12.77
N VAL A 69 5.13 -25.97 -13.61
CA VAL A 69 4.61 -24.60 -13.53
C VAL A 69 3.90 -24.35 -12.19
N ASN A 70 3.09 -25.29 -11.71
CA ASN A 70 2.45 -25.21 -10.40
C ASN A 70 3.47 -25.16 -9.24
N ALA A 71 4.61 -25.86 -9.36
CA ALA A 71 5.70 -25.75 -8.38
C ALA A 71 6.36 -24.36 -8.40
N GLU A 72 6.47 -23.72 -9.57
CA GLU A 72 6.92 -22.33 -9.66
C GLU A 72 5.93 -21.37 -9.03
N ILE A 73 4.62 -21.52 -9.28
CA ILE A 73 3.58 -20.68 -8.67
C ILE A 73 3.65 -20.77 -7.15
N ARG A 74 3.87 -21.95 -6.58
CA ARG A 74 4.07 -22.12 -5.12
C ARG A 74 5.29 -21.34 -4.59
N ARG A 75 6.41 -21.35 -5.32
CA ARG A 75 7.61 -20.57 -4.96
C ARG A 75 7.35 -19.07 -5.03
N THR A 76 6.65 -18.61 -6.08
CA THR A 76 6.28 -17.20 -6.23
C THR A 76 5.32 -16.77 -5.13
N LYS A 77 4.30 -17.57 -4.78
CA LYS A 77 3.41 -17.31 -3.64
C LYS A 77 4.18 -17.12 -2.33
N ALA A 78 5.12 -18.02 -2.04
CA ALA A 78 5.94 -17.93 -0.83
C ALA A 78 6.75 -16.62 -0.79
N ARG A 79 7.42 -16.27 -1.90
CA ARG A 79 8.15 -15.01 -2.04
C ARG A 79 7.24 -13.78 -1.88
N LEU A 80 6.05 -13.79 -2.47
CA LEU A 80 5.09 -12.70 -2.35
C LEU A 80 4.65 -12.50 -0.90
N LEU A 81 4.40 -13.59 -0.16
CA LEU A 81 4.07 -13.53 1.27
C LEU A 81 5.22 -12.96 2.12
N GLU A 82 6.48 -13.17 1.75
CA GLU A 82 7.64 -12.56 2.43
C GLU A 82 7.73 -11.03 2.23
N GLU A 83 7.16 -10.50 1.15
CA GLU A 83 7.14 -9.06 0.87
C GLU A 83 5.96 -8.33 1.56
N VAL A 84 4.89 -9.04 1.92
CA VAL A 84 3.70 -8.46 2.59
C VAL A 84 4.07 -7.71 3.89
N PRO A 85 4.89 -8.24 4.82
CA PRO A 85 5.29 -7.51 6.02
C PRO A 85 6.04 -6.20 5.72
N LYS A 86 6.84 -6.17 4.65
CA LYS A 86 7.53 -4.94 4.23
C LYS A 86 6.54 -3.91 3.71
N LEU A 87 5.53 -4.34 2.94
CA LEU A 87 4.44 -3.48 2.51
C LEU A 87 3.59 -2.97 3.68
N GLN A 88 3.31 -3.80 4.68
CA GLN A 88 2.60 -3.38 5.90
C GLN A 88 3.36 -2.27 6.62
N ARG A 89 4.68 -2.42 6.81
CA ARG A 89 5.52 -1.37 7.41
C ARG A 89 5.51 -0.06 6.61
N LEU A 90 5.52 -0.16 5.29
CA LEU A 90 5.49 1.01 4.40
C LEU A 90 4.10 1.66 4.34
N ALA A 91 3.02 0.89 4.49
CA ALA A 91 1.65 1.40 4.50
C ALA A 91 1.33 2.23 5.74
N VAL A 92 1.88 1.85 6.90
CA VAL A 92 1.68 2.58 8.17
C VAL A 92 2.65 3.77 8.31
N LYS A 93 3.77 3.76 7.57
CA LYS A 93 4.76 4.84 7.60
C LYS A 93 4.17 6.15 7.08
N LYS A 94 4.03 7.15 7.96
CA LYS A 94 3.60 8.50 7.58
C LYS A 94 4.65 9.17 6.69
N VAL A 95 4.33 9.37 5.42
CA VAL A 95 5.13 10.17 4.47
C VAL A 95 4.50 11.55 4.34
N LYS A 96 5.34 12.59 4.21
CA LYS A 96 4.89 13.97 4.04
C LYS A 96 4.10 14.10 2.74
N GLY A 97 2.83 14.48 2.83
CA GLY A 97 1.96 14.63 1.65
C GLY A 97 1.15 13.38 1.29
N ILE A 98 0.86 12.49 2.22
CA ILE A 98 -0.19 11.46 2.08
C ILE A 98 -1.39 11.86 2.93
N SER A 99 -2.61 11.71 2.41
CA SER A 99 -3.83 12.00 3.17
C SER A 99 -4.14 10.83 4.10
N THR A 100 -4.91 11.08 5.15
CA THR A 100 -5.38 10.02 6.07
C THR A 100 -6.19 8.96 5.33
N GLU A 101 -7.03 9.39 4.38
CA GLU A 101 -7.80 8.51 3.51
C GLU A 101 -6.91 7.62 2.62
N GLU A 102 -5.85 8.19 2.04
CA GLU A 102 -4.91 7.42 1.23
C GLU A 102 -4.08 6.44 2.08
N LEU A 103 -3.72 6.81 3.31
CA LEU A 103 -3.05 5.89 4.25
C LEU A 103 -3.96 4.73 4.66
N ALA A 104 -5.25 4.99 4.90
CA ALA A 104 -6.24 3.95 5.16
C ALA A 104 -6.39 3.01 3.95
N ALA A 105 -6.52 3.57 2.74
CA ALA A 105 -6.59 2.79 1.50
C ALA A 105 -5.36 1.89 1.30
N ARG A 106 -4.14 2.39 1.60
CA ARG A 106 -2.91 1.58 1.55
C ARG A 106 -2.95 0.42 2.53
N ASN A 107 -3.46 0.62 3.75
CA ASN A 107 -3.61 -0.45 4.72
C ASN A 107 -4.61 -1.51 4.26
N ASP A 108 -5.78 -1.09 3.75
CA ASP A 108 -6.79 -2.01 3.22
C ASP A 108 -6.26 -2.86 2.06
N LEU A 109 -5.51 -2.24 1.13
CA LEU A 109 -4.86 -2.95 0.03
C LEU A 109 -3.89 -4.03 0.53
N VAL A 110 -3.10 -3.71 1.55
CA VAL A 110 -2.13 -4.66 2.11
C VAL A 110 -2.82 -5.75 2.94
N LEU A 111 -3.90 -5.45 3.65
CA LEU A 111 -4.70 -6.44 4.37
C LEU A 111 -5.33 -7.47 3.44
N ALA A 112 -5.70 -7.07 2.22
CA ALA A 112 -6.25 -7.97 1.20
C ALA A 112 -5.20 -8.82 0.46
N LEU A 113 -3.91 -8.47 0.53
CA LEU A 113 -2.84 -9.17 -0.23
C LEU A 113 -2.69 -10.65 0.13
N PRO A 114 -2.66 -11.08 1.42
CA PRO A 114 -2.51 -12.49 1.78
C PRO A 114 -3.60 -13.37 1.16
N ASP A 115 -4.86 -12.94 1.24
CA ASP A 115 -6.00 -13.68 0.68
C ASP A 115 -5.91 -13.74 -0.85
N ARG A 116 -5.54 -12.63 -1.51
CA ARG A 116 -5.32 -12.59 -2.96
C ARG A 116 -4.20 -13.54 -3.40
N ILE A 117 -3.08 -13.58 -2.66
CA ILE A 117 -1.95 -14.48 -2.96
C ILE A 117 -2.37 -15.95 -2.77
N GLN A 118 -3.12 -16.26 -1.71
CA GLN A 118 -3.60 -17.62 -1.46
C GLN A 118 -4.60 -18.10 -2.52
N ALA A 119 -5.44 -17.21 -3.04
CA ALA A 119 -6.44 -17.51 -4.07
C ALA A 119 -5.86 -17.89 -5.44
N ILE A 120 -4.56 -17.65 -5.70
CA ILE A 120 -3.93 -18.00 -6.97
C ILE A 120 -3.96 -19.53 -7.17
N PRO A 121 -4.43 -20.07 -8.30
CA PRO A 121 -4.43 -21.52 -8.54
C PRO A 121 -2.99 -22.05 -8.67
N ASP A 122 -2.58 -22.95 -7.77
CA ASP A 122 -1.22 -23.53 -7.75
C ASP A 122 -1.20 -25.06 -7.85
N GLY A 123 -2.33 -25.64 -8.28
CA GLY A 123 -2.52 -27.08 -8.44
C GLY A 123 -2.59 -27.87 -7.13
N THR A 124 -2.56 -27.23 -5.97
CA THR A 124 -2.86 -27.87 -4.70
C THR A 124 -4.36 -27.79 -4.41
N SER A 125 -4.95 -28.87 -3.92
CA SER A 125 -6.30 -28.82 -3.35
C SER A 125 -6.23 -27.91 -2.11
N ALA A 126 -6.92 -26.77 -2.15
CA ALA A 126 -6.94 -25.80 -1.06
C ALA A 126 -7.11 -26.52 0.29
N PRO A 127 -6.31 -26.18 1.32
CA PRO A 127 -6.67 -26.55 2.67
C PRO A 127 -7.98 -25.80 2.95
N LYS A 128 -9.08 -26.56 3.15
CA LYS A 128 -10.31 -26.00 3.70
C LYS A 128 -9.93 -25.13 4.89
N GLN A 129 -10.35 -23.87 4.88
CA GLN A 129 -10.24 -22.95 6.00
C GLN A 129 -10.60 -23.68 7.30
N THR A 130 -9.59 -23.96 8.13
CA THR A 130 -9.76 -24.49 9.47
C THR A 130 -10.19 -23.36 10.38
N GLY A 131 -11.47 -23.00 10.30
CA GLY A 131 -12.18 -22.33 11.36
C GLY A 131 -12.77 -23.38 12.31
N GLY A 132 -12.37 -23.33 13.58
CA GLY A 132 -13.05 -24.05 14.67
C GLY A 132 -12.44 -25.37 15.09
N TRP A 133 -11.50 -25.31 16.04
CA TRP A 133 -11.34 -26.40 17.02
C TRP A 133 -12.65 -26.56 17.79
N MET A 134 -13.02 -27.81 18.08
CA MET A 134 -14.25 -28.27 18.75
C MET A 134 -15.46 -28.50 17.83
N SER A 135 -15.52 -29.69 17.23
CA SER A 135 -16.52 -30.70 17.59
C SER A 135 -16.43 -31.89 16.63
N SER A 136 -16.25 -33.07 17.22
CA SER A 136 -16.82 -34.37 16.82
C SER A 136 -16.86 -34.71 15.32
N ALA A 137 -16.01 -35.66 14.95
CA ALA A 137 -15.99 -36.34 13.67
C ALA A 137 -17.39 -36.80 13.19
N PRO A 138 -17.62 -36.75 11.87
CA PRO A 138 -18.32 -37.81 11.17
C PRO A 138 -17.36 -38.49 10.19
N SER A 139 -17.23 -39.79 10.39
CA SER A 139 -16.53 -40.73 9.51
C SER A 139 -17.16 -40.71 8.11
N ALA A 140 -16.38 -40.42 7.08
CA ALA A 140 -16.80 -40.54 5.68
C ALA A 140 -16.09 -41.73 5.02
N SER A 141 -16.86 -42.83 4.89
CA SER A 141 -16.75 -43.92 3.92
C SER A 141 -15.34 -44.41 3.58
N ARG A 142 -14.80 -45.27 4.45
CA ARG A 142 -13.80 -46.27 4.06
C ARG A 142 -14.50 -47.28 3.14
N ASN A 143 -14.07 -47.41 1.89
CA ASN A 143 -14.42 -48.58 1.10
C ASN A 143 -13.84 -49.81 1.82
N GLU A 144 -14.73 -50.62 2.40
CA GLU A 144 -14.39 -51.90 3.00
C GLU A 144 -13.89 -52.84 1.90
N ILE A 145 -12.58 -53.07 1.87
CA ILE A 145 -12.00 -54.20 1.15
C ILE A 145 -12.24 -55.43 2.04
N LYS A 146 -13.27 -56.21 1.74
CA LYS A 146 -13.50 -57.53 2.35
C LYS A 146 -12.49 -58.52 1.78
N PHE A 147 -11.56 -58.96 2.64
CA PHE A 147 -10.74 -60.14 2.39
C PHE A 147 -11.45 -61.34 3.01
N ASP A 148 -12.27 -62.03 2.22
CA ASP A 148 -12.59 -63.43 2.50
C ASP A 148 -11.55 -64.27 1.77
N SER A 149 -10.56 -64.79 2.49
CA SER A 149 -9.75 -65.89 1.96
C SER A 149 -9.12 -66.70 3.10
N ASP A 150 -9.81 -67.78 3.45
CA ASP A 150 -9.29 -68.87 4.28
C ASP A 150 -8.36 -69.76 3.42
N GLY A 151 -7.29 -69.15 2.93
CA GLY A 151 -6.29 -69.79 2.09
C GLY A 151 -4.93 -69.64 2.75
N ARG A 152 -4.35 -70.78 3.18
CA ARG A 152 -2.92 -70.89 3.44
C ARG A 152 -2.16 -70.41 2.21
N PHE A 153 -1.67 -69.17 2.25
CA PHE A 153 -0.73 -68.67 1.27
C PHE A 153 0.67 -68.88 1.82
N ASP A 154 1.38 -69.80 1.19
CA ASP A 154 2.81 -70.01 1.37
C ASP A 154 3.57 -68.70 1.15
N ASN A 155 4.57 -68.50 1.99
CA ASN A 155 5.39 -67.31 2.17
C ASN A 155 6.44 -67.17 1.04
N GLU A 156 6.04 -67.39 -0.21
CA GLU A 156 6.95 -67.49 -1.36
C GLU A 156 6.51 -66.63 -2.57
N TYR A 157 5.55 -65.71 -2.39
CA TYR A 157 5.11 -64.80 -3.46
C TYR A 157 5.74 -63.40 -3.44
N PHE A 158 6.47 -63.06 -2.36
CA PHE A 158 7.28 -61.84 -2.29
C PHE A 158 8.77 -62.20 -2.46
N GLN A 159 9.16 -62.54 -3.69
CA GLN A 159 10.56 -62.38 -4.07
C GLN A 159 10.82 -60.88 -4.20
N GLU A 160 11.37 -60.30 -3.15
CA GLU A 160 11.96 -58.96 -3.14
C GLU A 160 13.06 -58.93 -4.21
N SER A 161 12.75 -58.41 -5.40
CA SER A 161 13.78 -58.17 -6.40
C SER A 161 14.65 -57.00 -5.93
N GLU A 162 15.96 -57.07 -6.13
CA GLU A 162 16.91 -56.00 -5.74
C GLU A 162 16.57 -54.63 -6.35
N GLN A 163 15.73 -54.58 -7.39
CA GLN A 163 15.23 -53.32 -7.98
C GLN A 163 14.14 -52.65 -7.13
N SER A 164 13.38 -53.40 -6.32
CA SER A 164 12.32 -52.86 -5.45
C SER A 164 12.89 -52.14 -4.21
N SER A 165 13.98 -52.67 -3.65
CA SER A 165 14.65 -52.06 -2.50
C SER A 165 15.30 -50.72 -2.85
N GLN A 166 15.88 -50.58 -4.05
CA GLN A 166 16.44 -49.32 -4.54
C GLN A 166 15.37 -48.23 -4.72
N PHE A 167 14.20 -48.58 -5.26
CA PHE A 167 13.10 -47.61 -5.42
C PHE A 167 12.54 -47.13 -4.08
N ARG A 168 12.45 -48.03 -3.09
CA ARG A 168 12.01 -47.71 -1.73
C ARG A 168 13.01 -46.79 -1.03
N GLN A 169 14.30 -47.05 -1.18
CA GLN A 169 15.36 -46.22 -0.63
C GLN A 169 15.40 -44.82 -1.27
N GLU A 170 15.17 -44.73 -2.59
CA GLU A 170 15.06 -43.44 -3.29
C GLU A 170 13.82 -42.65 -2.86
N TYR A 171 12.69 -43.34 -2.64
CA TYR A 171 11.46 -42.73 -2.12
C TYR A 171 11.64 -42.21 -0.69
N GLU A 172 12.27 -42.98 0.19
CA GLU A 172 12.57 -42.57 1.56
C GLU A 172 13.54 -41.38 1.59
N MET A 173 14.55 -41.36 0.72
CA MET A 173 15.48 -40.24 0.61
C MET A 173 14.80 -38.96 0.09
N ARG A 174 13.82 -39.09 -0.83
CA ARG A 174 12.99 -37.96 -1.28
C ARG A 174 12.05 -37.47 -0.18
N ARG A 175 11.48 -38.36 0.64
CA ARG A 175 10.67 -37.98 1.80
C ARG A 175 11.49 -37.22 2.84
N MET A 176 12.66 -37.71 3.23
CA MET A 176 13.52 -37.00 4.18
C MET A 176 13.88 -35.59 3.71
N LYS A 177 14.18 -35.41 2.41
CA LYS A 177 14.47 -34.09 1.84
C LYS A 177 13.25 -33.16 1.85
N GLN A 178 12.04 -33.69 1.71
CA GLN A 178 10.82 -32.90 1.81
C GLN A 178 10.52 -32.52 3.27
N ASP A 179 10.70 -33.43 4.22
CA ASP A 179 10.51 -33.16 5.65
C ASP A 179 11.48 -32.08 6.14
N GLN A 180 12.75 -32.13 5.73
CA GLN A 180 13.72 -31.05 6.02
C GLN A 180 13.31 -29.69 5.42
N GLY A 181 12.68 -29.71 4.24
CA GLY A 181 12.13 -28.49 3.64
C GLY A 181 10.93 -27.95 4.40
N LEU A 182 10.08 -28.83 4.93
CA LEU A 182 8.92 -28.44 5.75
C LEU A 182 9.35 -27.87 7.10
N ASP A 183 10.40 -28.40 7.72
CA ASP A 183 10.94 -27.86 8.98
C ASP A 183 11.48 -26.42 8.80
N MET A 184 12.22 -26.16 7.71
CA MET A 184 12.70 -24.81 7.39
C MET A 184 11.54 -23.84 7.12
N ILE A 185 10.46 -24.30 6.51
CA ILE A 185 9.24 -23.49 6.30
C ILE A 185 8.54 -23.23 7.62
N SER A 186 8.45 -24.23 8.51
CA SER A 186 7.86 -24.07 9.84
C SER A 186 8.60 -23.03 10.68
N GLU A 187 9.93 -23.05 10.66
CA GLU A 187 10.76 -22.06 11.34
C GLU A 187 10.59 -20.66 10.75
N GLY A 188 10.54 -20.56 9.41
CA GLY A 188 10.21 -19.32 8.71
C GLY A 188 8.82 -18.79 9.09
N LEU A 189 7.83 -19.66 9.25
CA LEU A 189 6.48 -19.29 9.65
C LEU A 189 6.41 -18.79 11.10
N ASP A 190 7.16 -19.42 12.02
CA ASP A 190 7.23 -18.99 13.41
C ASP A 190 7.93 -17.63 13.55
N THR A 191 8.99 -17.37 12.77
CA THR A 191 9.62 -16.03 12.74
C THR A 191 8.66 -14.96 12.19
N LEU A 192 7.89 -15.28 11.15
CA LEU A 192 6.86 -14.40 10.59
C LEU A 192 5.74 -14.13 11.61
N LYS A 193 5.32 -15.14 12.36
CA LYS A 193 4.30 -15.02 13.41
C LYS A 193 4.74 -14.10 14.54
N ASN A 194 5.97 -14.22 15.00
CA ASN A 194 6.51 -13.35 16.04
C ASN A 194 6.62 -11.90 15.55
N MET A 195 7.04 -11.69 14.31
CA MET A 195 7.11 -10.36 13.70
C MET A 195 5.73 -9.72 13.48
N ALA A 196 4.73 -10.52 13.11
CA ALA A 196 3.34 -10.07 13.00
C ALA A 196 2.76 -9.68 14.36
N HIS A 197 3.14 -10.40 15.42
CA HIS A 197 2.72 -10.07 16.79
C HIS A 197 3.33 -8.74 17.26
N ASP A 198 4.63 -8.53 17.04
CA ASP A 198 5.32 -7.27 17.36
C ASP A 198 4.72 -6.09 16.58
N MET A 199 4.31 -6.32 15.33
CA MET A 199 3.64 -5.30 14.51
C MET A 199 2.24 -4.96 15.03
N ASN A 200 1.50 -5.94 15.54
CA ASN A 200 0.19 -5.69 16.14
C ASN A 200 0.33 -4.83 17.42
N GLU A 201 1.32 -5.12 18.26
CA GLU A 201 1.57 -4.33 19.48
C GLU A 201 2.04 -2.90 19.15
N GLU A 202 2.84 -2.70 18.09
CA GLU A 202 3.26 -1.37 17.63
C GLU A 202 2.12 -0.58 16.97
N LEU A 203 1.17 -1.25 16.31
CA LEU A 203 -0.05 -0.64 15.78
C LEU A 203 -0.95 -0.14 16.93
N ASP A 204 -1.12 -0.94 17.98
CA ASP A 204 -1.84 -0.53 19.19
C ASP A 204 -1.13 0.64 19.93
N ARG A 205 0.22 0.70 19.87
CA ARG A 205 1.00 1.84 20.40
C ARG A 205 0.93 3.11 19.55
N GLN A 206 0.47 3.06 18.30
CA GLN A 206 0.38 4.24 17.42
C GLN A 206 -0.94 5.02 17.52
N VAL A 207 -1.94 4.52 18.24
CA VAL A 207 -3.19 5.24 18.51
C VAL A 207 -2.96 6.60 19.20
N PRO A 208 -2.11 6.76 20.25
CA PRO A 208 -1.86 8.07 20.86
C PRO A 208 -0.99 9.03 20.03
N LEU A 209 -0.41 8.61 18.90
CA LEU A 209 0.40 9.48 18.01
C LEU A 209 -0.41 10.09 16.86
N MET A 210 -1.70 9.74 16.71
CA MET A 210 -2.61 10.35 15.74
C MET A 210 -3.11 11.73 16.23
N ASP A 211 -3.44 11.86 17.52
CA ASP A 211 -3.95 13.11 18.10
C ASP A 211 -2.90 14.24 18.13
N GLU A 212 -1.61 13.91 18.28
CA GLU A 212 -0.55 14.91 18.33
C GLU A 212 -0.25 15.53 16.94
N ILE A 213 -0.60 14.84 15.86
CA ILE A 213 -0.43 15.36 14.50
C ILE A 213 -1.60 16.25 14.11
N ASP A 214 -2.84 15.84 14.38
CA ASP A 214 -4.03 16.68 14.12
C ASP A 214 -3.96 17.99 14.91
N THR A 215 -3.56 17.94 16.18
CA THR A 215 -3.36 19.15 16.99
C THR A 215 -2.25 20.05 16.45
N LYS A 216 -1.15 19.49 15.90
CA LYS A 216 -0.08 20.29 15.28
C LYS A 216 -0.50 20.88 13.94
N VAL A 217 -1.30 20.17 13.15
CA VAL A 217 -1.84 20.65 11.87
C VAL A 217 -2.85 21.78 12.11
N ASP A 218 -3.77 21.61 13.05
CA ASP A 218 -4.76 22.63 13.43
C ASP A 218 -4.08 23.89 13.97
N LYS A 219 -3.02 23.72 14.79
CA LYS A 219 -2.24 24.83 15.31
C LYS A 219 -1.51 25.60 14.19
N ALA A 220 -0.90 24.89 13.24
CA ALA A 220 -0.24 25.52 12.10
C ALA A 220 -1.23 26.26 11.18
N ALA A 221 -2.42 25.69 10.96
CA ALA A 221 -3.49 26.35 10.20
C ALA A 221 -4.02 27.61 10.91
N ALA A 222 -4.19 27.55 12.24
CA ALA A 222 -4.57 28.70 13.06
C ALA A 222 -3.51 29.82 13.01
N ASP A 223 -2.23 29.47 13.08
CA ASP A 223 -1.12 30.43 12.98
C ASP A 223 -1.03 31.08 11.58
N LEU A 224 -1.27 30.31 10.51
CA LEU A 224 -1.37 30.84 9.14
C LEU A 224 -2.58 31.78 8.95
N LYS A 225 -3.72 31.46 9.57
CA LYS A 225 -4.90 32.33 9.53
C LYS A 225 -4.66 33.62 10.29
N ASN A 226 -4.08 33.54 11.49
CA ASN A 226 -3.75 34.71 12.31
C ASN A 226 -2.70 35.62 11.65
N THR A 227 -1.68 35.05 11.01
CA THR A 227 -0.68 35.84 10.27
C THR A 227 -1.28 36.54 9.05
N ASN A 228 -2.19 35.89 8.31
CA ASN A 228 -2.93 36.54 7.22
C ASN A 228 -3.82 37.69 7.70
N VAL A 229 -4.50 37.54 8.84
CA VAL A 229 -5.29 38.63 9.44
C VAL A 229 -4.38 39.80 9.82
N ARG A 230 -3.24 39.55 10.48
CA ARG A 230 -2.27 40.59 10.83
C ARG A 230 -1.72 41.31 9.60
N LEU A 231 -1.43 40.57 8.52
CA LEU A 231 -0.99 41.14 7.25
C LEU A 231 -2.08 42.03 6.63
N LYS A 232 -3.34 41.59 6.63
CA LYS A 232 -4.47 42.37 6.15
C LYS A 232 -4.68 43.65 6.95
N ASP A 233 -4.59 43.58 8.28
CA ASP A 233 -4.70 44.74 9.16
C ASP A 233 -3.55 45.73 8.92
N THR A 234 -2.31 45.22 8.79
CA THR A 234 -1.15 46.05 8.47
C THR A 234 -1.32 46.76 7.11
N VAL A 235 -1.81 46.05 6.08
CA VAL A 235 -2.08 46.63 4.76
C VAL A 235 -3.18 47.70 4.82
N ASN A 236 -4.25 47.45 5.56
CA ASN A 236 -5.33 48.43 5.76
C ASN A 236 -4.84 49.66 6.51
N GLN A 237 -4.00 49.48 7.54
CA GLN A 237 -3.41 50.59 8.29
C GLN A 237 -2.47 51.44 7.43
N LEU A 238 -1.65 50.82 6.56
CA LEU A 238 -0.81 51.52 5.59
C LEU A 238 -1.63 52.26 4.53
N ARG A 239 -2.78 51.71 4.11
CA ARG A 239 -3.71 52.42 3.22
C ARG A 239 -4.33 53.63 3.91
N SER A 240 -4.67 53.52 5.19
CA SER A 240 -5.22 54.61 6.00
C SER A 240 -4.20 55.72 6.24
N SER A 241 -2.94 55.39 6.53
CA SER A 241 -1.90 56.40 6.76
C SER A 241 -1.57 57.21 5.51
N ARG A 242 -1.61 56.57 4.32
CA ARG A 242 -1.44 57.27 3.05
C ARG A 242 -2.57 58.27 2.79
N ASN A 243 -3.82 57.88 3.07
CA ASN A 243 -4.96 58.78 2.91
C ASN A 243 -4.86 59.98 3.88
N PHE A 244 -4.46 59.73 5.13
CA PHE A 244 -4.24 60.80 6.12
C PHE A 244 -3.15 61.80 5.69
N CYS A 245 -2.05 61.32 5.09
CA CYS A 245 -1.01 62.19 4.55
C CYS A 245 -1.52 63.05 3.37
N ILE A 246 -2.31 62.45 2.47
CA ILE A 246 -2.92 63.16 1.35
C ILE A 246 -3.88 64.26 1.84
N ASP A 247 -4.69 63.99 2.86
CA ASP A 247 -5.63 64.97 3.43
C ASP A 247 -4.91 66.18 4.04
N ILE A 248 -3.81 65.96 4.77
CA ILE A 248 -2.99 67.05 5.32
C ILE A 248 -2.41 67.94 4.22
N VAL A 249 -1.88 67.33 3.15
CA VAL A 249 -1.30 68.08 2.03
C VAL A 249 -2.38 68.90 1.30
N LEU A 250 -3.56 68.33 1.07
CA LEU A 250 -4.69 69.05 0.46
C LEU A 250 -5.14 70.23 1.32
N LEU A 251 -5.21 70.07 2.64
CA LEU A 251 -5.58 71.14 3.57
C LEU A 251 -4.57 72.30 3.51
N CYS A 252 -3.28 72.01 3.48
CA CYS A 252 -2.23 73.03 3.33
C CYS A 252 -2.37 73.83 2.02
N ILE A 253 -2.71 73.16 0.91
CA ILE A 253 -2.92 73.83 -0.39
C ILE A 253 -4.13 74.76 -0.32
N VAL A 254 -5.26 74.30 0.24
CA VAL A 254 -6.48 75.11 0.38
C VAL A 254 -6.23 76.34 1.26
N LEU A 255 -5.53 76.18 2.39
CA LEU A 255 -5.14 77.30 3.25
C LEU A 255 -4.22 78.29 2.53
N GLY A 256 -3.26 77.80 1.73
CA GLY A 256 -2.38 78.65 0.93
C GLY A 256 -3.16 79.49 -0.09
N ILE A 257 -4.12 78.89 -0.78
CA ILE A 257 -5.01 79.59 -1.72
C ILE A 257 -5.88 80.61 -0.99
N ALA A 258 -6.47 80.25 0.15
CA ALA A 258 -7.29 81.16 0.95
C ALA A 258 -6.48 82.37 1.46
N ALA A 259 -5.26 82.15 1.94
CA ALA A 259 -4.36 83.21 2.38
C ALA A 259 -3.92 84.12 1.22
N TYR A 260 -3.66 83.54 0.04
CA TYR A 260 -3.37 84.30 -1.17
C TYR A 260 -4.55 85.18 -1.58
N LEU A 261 -5.75 84.61 -1.65
CA LEU A 261 -6.98 85.35 -1.98
C LEU A 261 -7.25 86.46 -0.97
N TYR A 262 -7.09 86.19 0.33
CA TYR A 262 -7.23 87.21 1.37
C TYR A 262 -6.24 88.36 1.20
N ASN A 263 -4.97 88.08 0.90
CA ASN A 263 -3.96 89.12 0.64
C ASN A 263 -4.26 89.93 -0.63
N VAL A 264 -4.82 89.30 -1.67
CA VAL A 264 -5.22 89.98 -2.90
C VAL A 264 -6.47 90.85 -2.67
N LEU A 265 -7.45 90.38 -1.91
CA LEU A 265 -8.70 91.12 -1.59
C LEU A 265 -8.50 92.25 -0.57
N LYS A 266 -7.48 92.14 0.29
CA LYS A 266 -7.16 93.18 1.29
C LYS A 266 -6.33 94.33 0.70
N LYS A 267 -5.77 94.15 -0.49
CA LYS A 267 -5.01 95.17 -1.21
C LYS A 267 -5.92 95.97 -2.12
#